data_AF-A0A1E4M3U7-F1
#
_entry.id   AF-A0A1E4M3U7-F1
#
_cell.length_a   1.000
_cell.length_b   1.000
_cell.length_c   1.000
_cell.angle_alpha   90.00
_cell.angle_beta   90.00
_cell.angle_gamma   90.00
#
_symmetry.space_group_name_H-M   'P 1'
#
loop_
_entity.id
_entity.type
_entity.pdbx_description
1 polymer ?
#
loop_
_entity_poly.entity_id
_entity_poly.type
_entity_poly.pdbx_seq_one_letter_code
_entity_poly.pdbx_strand_id
1 'polypeptide(L)'
;MSAPALVANRLVPRVYRVQNKRDLYDEIVDAIEMSGGRILYSTSHREAPFYFGVQTDLEERLGLLIYPFRLKKVGTKNRPSDENRGQLRLGSEESWEETHPVAFDVAGVDTTLMLGIDPDRHVFVGLDPHLWDPLPLGISFYAKDAQLAAMGAEGWHAWEKDNRAGSKRESARSESGLESMVAFEPSRFLDFARLERRSVDLGLDTPLRLTAAEGFRAPTGAGATHILEKQFGLSPNEILEIISTRSRLVVAVRGGVAEHHLERQLRDNAAIADVGRRDRDGEPDFDITLRTGKSLVIECKNASPDRYANGDFKVEVQKTRASKGDPASRYYKVTEFDVVAACLFSATGAWEFRFARTADLPRHPSYPDRLAPMQHVDEKWVGRVEDV
;
A
#
# COMPACT_ATOMS: atom_id res chain seq x y z
N MET A 1 10.58 3.92 -37.82
CA MET A 1 10.01 3.17 -36.67
C MET A 1 10.37 1.71 -36.82
N SER A 2 11.19 1.15 -35.92
CA SER A 2 11.31 -0.30 -35.79
C SER A 2 9.92 -0.89 -35.50
N ALA A 3 9.61 -2.05 -36.09
CA ALA A 3 8.38 -2.76 -35.78
C ALA A 3 8.37 -3.18 -34.30
N PRO A 4 7.19 -3.20 -33.64
CA PRO A 4 7.03 -3.79 -32.32
C PRO A 4 7.64 -5.19 -32.27
N ALA A 5 8.26 -5.53 -31.15
CA ALA A 5 8.94 -6.80 -30.96
C ALA A 5 8.38 -7.53 -29.73
N LEU A 6 8.67 -8.82 -29.62
CA LEU A 6 8.26 -9.62 -28.48
C LEU A 6 9.39 -9.76 -27.47
N VAL A 7 9.09 -9.50 -26.21
CA VAL A 7 9.94 -9.79 -25.05
C VAL A 7 9.12 -10.65 -24.10
N ALA A 8 9.52 -11.90 -23.84
CA ALA A 8 8.73 -12.85 -23.07
C ALA A 8 7.26 -12.99 -23.56
N ASN A 9 7.05 -12.97 -24.90
CA ASN A 9 5.72 -12.92 -25.55
C ASN A 9 4.86 -11.69 -25.23
N ARG A 10 5.46 -10.63 -24.66
CA ARG A 10 4.85 -9.29 -24.52
C ARG A 10 5.23 -8.42 -25.70
N LEU A 11 4.27 -7.66 -26.21
CA LEU A 11 4.53 -6.66 -27.24
C LEU A 11 5.23 -5.46 -26.60
N VAL A 12 6.48 -5.20 -26.98
CA VAL A 12 7.21 -3.99 -26.59
C VAL A 12 7.42 -3.09 -27.81
N PRO A 13 7.44 -1.75 -27.65
CA PRO A 13 7.62 -0.84 -28.76
C PRO A 13 8.94 -1.06 -29.51
N ARG A 14 10.01 -1.42 -28.79
CA ARG A 14 11.32 -1.67 -29.40
C ARG A 14 12.19 -2.58 -28.53
N VAL A 15 12.94 -3.46 -29.19
CA VAL A 15 14.06 -4.22 -28.60
C VAL A 15 15.35 -3.75 -29.26
N TYR A 16 16.35 -3.45 -28.43
CA TYR A 16 17.67 -3.02 -28.86
C TYR A 16 18.65 -4.17 -28.73
N ARG A 17 19.43 -4.43 -29.79
CA ARG A 17 20.64 -5.25 -29.65
C ARG A 17 21.70 -4.44 -28.92
N VAL A 18 22.24 -4.99 -27.85
CA VAL A 18 23.23 -4.33 -26.99
C VAL A 18 24.48 -5.20 -26.82
N GLN A 19 25.61 -4.53 -26.63
CA GLN A 19 26.90 -5.16 -26.35
C GLN A 19 27.44 -4.63 -25.02
N ASN A 20 28.30 -5.40 -24.36
CA ASN A 20 28.97 -5.01 -23.11
C ASN A 20 27.99 -4.65 -21.96
N LYS A 21 26.89 -5.41 -21.87
CA LYS A 21 25.87 -5.28 -20.81
C LYS A 21 25.80 -6.48 -19.87
N ARG A 22 26.69 -7.46 -20.03
CA ARG A 22 26.69 -8.69 -19.23
C ARG A 22 26.85 -8.40 -17.75
N ASP A 23 27.77 -7.54 -17.37
CA ASP A 23 27.97 -7.16 -15.97
C ASP A 23 26.78 -6.40 -15.37
N LEU A 24 26.10 -5.54 -16.14
CA LEU A 24 24.86 -4.92 -15.67
C LEU A 24 23.74 -5.96 -15.48
N TYR A 25 23.69 -6.96 -16.36
CA TYR A 25 22.73 -8.04 -16.28
C TYR A 25 23.00 -8.93 -15.05
N ASP A 26 24.26 -9.31 -14.84
CA ASP A 26 24.69 -10.14 -13.71
C ASP A 26 24.44 -9.38 -12.38
N GLU A 27 24.73 -8.08 -12.32
CA GLU A 27 24.43 -7.25 -11.14
C GLU A 27 22.93 -7.18 -10.82
N ILE A 28 22.06 -7.15 -11.84
CA ILE A 28 20.59 -7.21 -11.63
C ILE A 28 20.17 -8.60 -11.12
N VAL A 29 20.75 -9.67 -11.68
CA VAL A 29 20.48 -11.05 -11.23
C VAL A 29 20.83 -11.18 -9.74
N ASP A 30 22.04 -10.77 -9.37
CA ASP A 30 22.52 -10.82 -7.99
C ASP A 30 21.64 -9.95 -7.08
N ALA A 31 21.24 -8.75 -7.51
CA ALA A 31 20.37 -7.87 -6.73
C ALA A 31 18.95 -8.44 -6.53
N ILE A 32 18.36 -9.09 -7.54
CA ILE A 32 17.07 -9.78 -7.41
C ILE A 32 17.20 -10.89 -6.35
N GLU A 33 18.24 -11.71 -6.43
CA GLU A 33 18.47 -12.80 -5.48
C GLU A 33 18.74 -12.29 -4.05
N MET A 34 19.60 -11.27 -3.91
CA MET A 34 19.93 -10.64 -2.63
C MET A 34 18.74 -9.96 -1.96
N SER A 35 17.74 -9.53 -2.73
CA SER A 35 16.51 -8.91 -2.20
C SER A 35 15.38 -9.90 -1.94
N GLY A 36 15.65 -11.21 -1.99
CA GLY A 36 14.67 -12.28 -1.69
C GLY A 36 13.83 -12.70 -2.89
N GLY A 37 14.37 -12.53 -4.10
CA GLY A 37 13.73 -12.93 -5.35
C GLY A 37 14.37 -14.17 -5.95
N ARG A 38 13.54 -15.07 -6.48
CA ARG A 38 13.94 -16.18 -7.34
C ARG A 38 13.59 -15.86 -8.79
N ILE A 39 14.57 -15.94 -9.67
CA ILE A 39 14.35 -15.75 -11.10
C ILE A 39 13.71 -17.01 -11.70
N LEU A 40 12.50 -16.86 -12.25
CA LEU A 40 11.77 -17.90 -12.97
C LEU A 40 12.10 -17.88 -14.47
N TYR A 41 12.36 -16.70 -15.02
CA TYR A 41 12.65 -16.48 -16.43
C TYR A 41 13.51 -15.23 -16.59
N SER A 42 14.39 -15.23 -17.60
CA SER A 42 15.14 -14.05 -17.99
C SER A 42 15.46 -14.03 -19.48
N THR A 43 15.56 -12.83 -20.05
CA THR A 43 15.99 -12.62 -21.44
C THR A 43 17.51 -12.61 -21.58
N SER A 44 18.00 -12.66 -22.82
CA SER A 44 19.44 -12.51 -23.10
C SER A 44 19.98 -11.13 -22.70
N HIS A 45 21.15 -11.08 -22.05
CA HIS A 45 21.93 -9.86 -21.80
C HIS A 45 22.39 -9.10 -23.07
N ARG A 46 22.11 -9.64 -24.27
CA ARG A 46 22.42 -9.03 -25.57
C ARG A 46 21.27 -8.20 -26.14
N GLU A 47 20.16 -8.13 -25.43
CA GLU A 47 18.96 -7.40 -25.82
C GLU A 47 18.52 -6.48 -24.69
N ALA A 48 17.90 -5.35 -25.01
CA ALA A 48 17.30 -4.45 -24.02
C ALA A 48 15.92 -3.97 -24.51
N PRO A 49 14.95 -3.72 -23.62
CA PRO A 49 15.01 -3.90 -22.17
C PRO A 49 15.23 -5.37 -21.75
N PHE A 50 15.85 -5.59 -20.59
CA PHE A 50 15.90 -6.91 -19.99
C PHE A 50 14.54 -7.25 -19.41
N TYR A 51 14.09 -8.48 -19.56
CA TYR A 51 12.90 -8.95 -18.86
C TYR A 51 13.26 -10.06 -17.90
N PHE A 52 12.73 -9.96 -16.68
CA PHE A 52 12.83 -10.97 -15.64
C PHE A 52 11.42 -11.34 -15.15
N GLY A 53 11.10 -12.63 -15.16
CA GLY A 53 10.01 -13.16 -14.35
C GLY A 53 10.58 -13.54 -12.99
N VAL A 54 10.12 -12.90 -11.92
CA VAL A 54 10.62 -13.08 -10.56
C VAL A 54 9.49 -13.62 -9.68
N GLN A 55 9.83 -14.54 -8.80
CA GLN A 55 8.99 -14.96 -7.69
C GLN A 55 9.69 -14.56 -6.39
N THR A 56 9.01 -13.84 -5.53
CA THR A 56 9.57 -13.49 -4.21
C THR A 56 9.41 -14.66 -3.24
N ASP A 57 10.11 -14.60 -2.11
CA ASP A 57 9.97 -15.57 -1.01
C ASP A 57 8.54 -15.66 -0.44
N LEU A 58 7.68 -14.68 -0.75
CA LEU A 58 6.26 -14.66 -0.39
C LEU A 58 5.35 -15.16 -1.53
N GLU A 59 5.92 -15.89 -2.49
CA GLU A 59 5.25 -16.43 -3.68
C GLU A 59 4.66 -15.37 -4.64
N GLU A 60 4.80 -14.07 -4.35
CA GLU A 60 4.44 -12.96 -5.24
C GLU A 60 5.20 -13.09 -6.55
N ARG A 61 4.50 -13.02 -7.68
CA ARG A 61 5.11 -13.03 -9.02
C ARG A 61 5.14 -11.64 -9.62
N LEU A 62 6.30 -11.24 -10.10
CA LEU A 62 6.57 -9.96 -10.72
C LEU A 62 7.15 -10.19 -12.11
N GLY A 63 6.62 -9.50 -13.12
CA GLY A 63 7.32 -9.27 -14.38
C GLY A 63 8.09 -7.96 -14.27
N LEU A 64 9.39 -7.97 -14.54
CA LEU A 64 10.23 -6.78 -14.47
C LEU A 64 10.81 -6.48 -15.84
N LEU A 65 10.44 -5.34 -16.42
CA LEU A 65 10.94 -4.84 -17.70
C LEU A 65 11.93 -3.71 -17.46
N ILE A 66 13.23 -4.00 -17.60
CA ILE A 66 14.31 -3.16 -17.09
C ILE A 66 15.07 -2.51 -18.24
N TYR A 67 15.23 -1.18 -18.17
CA TYR A 67 16.11 -0.39 -19.03
C TYR A 67 17.43 -0.07 -18.29
N PRO A 68 18.52 -0.82 -18.54
CA PRO A 68 19.76 -0.71 -17.78
C PRO A 68 20.76 0.25 -18.41
N PHE A 69 21.21 1.22 -17.63
CA PHE A 69 22.22 2.21 -17.98
C PHE A 69 23.40 2.12 -17.04
N ARG A 70 24.60 2.15 -17.59
CA ARG A 70 25.79 2.13 -16.75
C ARG A 70 26.03 3.50 -16.13
N LEU A 71 26.18 3.52 -14.82
CA LEU A 71 26.66 4.64 -14.04
C LEU A 71 28.19 4.53 -13.91
N LYS A 72 28.91 5.61 -14.23
CA LYS A 72 30.37 5.68 -14.03
C LYS A 72 30.77 7.02 -13.45
N LYS A 73 31.76 7.01 -12.55
CA LYS A 73 32.49 8.21 -12.17
C LYS A 73 33.50 8.57 -13.27
N VAL A 74 33.27 9.68 -13.97
CA VAL A 74 34.15 10.13 -15.07
C VAL A 74 34.85 11.41 -14.66
N GLY A 75 36.15 11.34 -14.35
CA GLY A 75 36.99 12.51 -14.16
C GLY A 75 37.09 13.31 -15.46
N THR A 76 36.28 14.35 -15.59
CA THR A 76 36.26 15.22 -16.78
C THR A 76 36.77 16.60 -16.40
N LYS A 77 37.68 17.16 -17.22
CA LYS A 77 38.20 18.51 -17.02
C LYS A 77 37.03 19.50 -17.05
N ASN A 78 36.92 20.37 -16.04
CA ASN A 78 35.83 21.33 -15.83
C ASN A 78 34.47 20.74 -15.44
N ARG A 79 34.41 19.52 -14.88
CA ARG A 79 33.20 18.99 -14.24
C ARG A 79 33.42 18.73 -12.75
N PRO A 80 32.36 18.80 -11.93
CA PRO A 80 32.44 18.41 -10.52
C PRO A 80 32.95 16.97 -10.40
N SER A 81 33.93 16.76 -9.53
CA SER A 81 34.58 15.46 -9.35
C SER A 81 33.72 14.48 -8.54
N ASP A 82 32.58 14.92 -8.02
CA ASP A 82 31.62 14.15 -7.23
C ASP A 82 30.45 13.62 -8.07
N GLU A 83 30.44 13.82 -9.40
CA GLU A 83 29.36 13.36 -10.27
C GLU A 83 29.58 11.93 -10.82
N ASN A 84 28.57 11.09 -10.62
CA ASN A 84 28.43 9.79 -11.25
C ASN A 84 27.47 9.94 -12.43
N ARG A 85 27.95 9.64 -13.64
CA ARG A 85 27.24 9.88 -14.91
C ARG A 85 26.64 8.59 -15.46
N GLY A 86 25.33 8.59 -15.66
CA GLY A 86 24.60 7.53 -16.36
C GLY A 86 24.31 7.94 -17.80
N GLN A 87 24.90 7.26 -18.79
CA GLN A 87 24.65 7.57 -20.21
C GLN A 87 23.51 6.71 -20.76
N LEU A 88 22.50 7.35 -21.34
CA LEU A 88 21.36 6.68 -21.98
C LEU A 88 21.77 6.24 -23.38
N ARG A 89 22.31 5.02 -23.47
CA ARG A 89 22.77 4.42 -24.72
C ARG A 89 22.18 3.04 -24.90
N LEU A 90 21.35 2.89 -25.93
CA LEU A 90 20.81 1.63 -26.45
C LEU A 90 20.82 1.71 -27.99
N GLY A 91 21.06 0.58 -28.66
CA GLY A 91 21.18 0.57 -30.12
C GLY A 91 22.37 1.37 -30.67
N SER A 92 22.38 1.62 -31.97
CA SER A 92 23.39 2.42 -32.67
C SER A 92 23.11 3.92 -32.56
N GLU A 93 24.15 4.75 -32.57
CA GLU A 93 24.02 6.22 -32.47
C GLU A 93 23.17 6.80 -33.62
N GLU A 94 23.25 6.20 -34.81
CA GLU A 94 22.44 6.56 -35.98
C GLU A 94 20.93 6.50 -35.71
N SER A 95 20.50 5.63 -34.78
CA SER A 95 19.09 5.47 -34.46
C SER A 95 18.57 6.46 -33.41
N TRP A 96 19.45 7.20 -32.71
CA TRP A 96 19.08 8.02 -31.55
C TRP A 96 18.26 9.26 -31.88
N GLU A 97 18.20 9.66 -33.16
CA GLU A 97 17.34 10.75 -33.61
C GLU A 97 15.87 10.32 -33.77
N GLU A 98 15.59 9.02 -33.73
CA GLU A 98 14.24 8.48 -33.77
C GLU A 98 13.51 8.64 -32.41
N THR A 99 12.18 8.51 -32.42
CA THR A 99 11.42 8.38 -31.17
C THR A 99 11.59 6.98 -30.60
N HIS A 100 11.87 6.92 -29.29
CA HIS A 100 12.10 5.67 -28.56
C HIS A 100 11.10 5.52 -27.40
N PRO A 101 9.86 5.08 -27.65
CA PRO A 101 8.90 4.89 -26.56
C PRO A 101 9.43 3.90 -25.52
N VAL A 102 9.22 4.24 -24.25
CA VAL A 102 9.40 3.32 -23.12
C VAL A 102 8.22 2.35 -23.14
N ALA A 103 8.51 1.07 -22.96
CA ALA A 103 7.48 0.05 -22.86
C ALA A 103 6.78 0.15 -21.49
N PHE A 104 5.45 0.08 -21.48
CA PHE A 104 4.65 -0.06 -20.27
C PHE A 104 3.62 -1.17 -20.49
N ASP A 105 3.37 -1.98 -19.46
CA ASP A 105 2.35 -3.02 -19.54
C ASP A 105 0.96 -2.44 -19.26
N VAL A 106 0.12 -2.44 -20.28
CA VAL A 106 -1.27 -1.96 -20.19
C VAL A 106 -2.11 -2.85 -19.26
N ALA A 107 -1.72 -4.11 -19.05
CA ALA A 107 -2.44 -5.03 -18.16
C ALA A 107 -2.07 -4.87 -16.68
N GLY A 108 -1.05 -4.09 -16.33
CA GLY A 108 -0.62 -3.88 -14.94
C GLY A 108 0.04 -5.10 -14.28
N VAL A 109 0.55 -6.04 -15.08
CA VAL A 109 1.25 -7.24 -14.61
C VAL A 109 2.76 -6.99 -14.52
N ASP A 110 3.34 -6.35 -15.53
CA ASP A 110 4.79 -6.15 -15.63
C ASP A 110 5.16 -4.71 -15.21
N THR A 111 6.12 -4.58 -14.28
CA THR A 111 6.65 -3.30 -13.81
C THR A 111 7.83 -2.88 -14.68
N THR A 112 7.77 -1.65 -15.21
CA THR A 112 8.88 -1.06 -15.96
C THR A 112 9.84 -0.34 -15.03
N LEU A 113 11.14 -0.66 -15.11
CA LEU A 113 12.19 -0.06 -14.30
C LEU A 113 13.22 0.63 -15.19
N MET A 114 13.66 1.83 -14.80
CA MET A 114 14.74 2.54 -15.47
C MET A 114 15.90 2.75 -14.50
N LEU A 115 17.03 2.07 -14.74
CA LEU A 115 18.09 1.91 -13.74
C LEU A 115 19.44 2.42 -14.24
N GLY A 116 20.06 3.29 -13.45
CA GLY A 116 21.49 3.50 -13.41
C GLY A 116 22.16 2.47 -12.53
N ILE A 117 23.22 1.83 -13.01
CA ILE A 117 23.88 0.73 -12.31
C ILE A 117 25.39 0.97 -12.31
N ASP A 118 25.99 0.99 -11.13
CA ASP A 118 27.44 0.97 -10.92
C ASP A 118 27.85 -0.39 -10.34
N PRO A 119 28.23 -1.38 -11.17
CA PRO A 119 28.61 -2.71 -10.70
C PRO A 119 29.88 -2.71 -9.84
N ASP A 120 30.75 -1.72 -10.00
CA ASP A 120 32.01 -1.66 -9.23
C ASP A 120 31.74 -1.25 -7.77
N ARG A 121 30.64 -0.51 -7.53
CA ARG A 121 30.22 -0.04 -6.20
C ARG A 121 29.03 -0.81 -5.63
N HIS A 122 28.41 -1.68 -6.43
CA HIS A 122 27.14 -2.34 -6.12
C HIS A 122 26.05 -1.31 -5.73
N VAL A 123 25.81 -0.33 -6.60
CA VAL A 123 24.79 0.72 -6.35
C VAL A 123 23.89 0.90 -7.55
N PHE A 124 22.60 1.06 -7.26
CA PHE A 124 21.56 1.37 -8.23
C PHE A 124 21.05 2.80 -8.05
N VAL A 125 20.62 3.41 -9.15
CA VAL A 125 19.92 4.69 -9.19
C VAL A 125 18.68 4.54 -10.07
N GLY A 126 17.51 4.51 -9.45
CA GLY A 126 16.22 4.48 -10.11
C GLY A 126 15.78 5.85 -10.64
N LEU A 127 15.33 5.87 -11.89
CA LEU A 127 14.65 7.00 -12.53
C LEU A 127 13.16 6.70 -12.65
N ASP A 128 12.35 7.75 -12.80
CA ASP A 128 10.92 7.64 -13.11
C ASP A 128 10.72 7.32 -14.61
N PRO A 129 10.28 6.11 -15.01
CA PRO A 129 10.16 5.76 -16.41
C PRO A 129 9.17 6.64 -17.19
N HIS A 130 8.12 7.18 -16.54
CA HIS A 130 7.13 8.04 -17.20
C HIS A 130 7.71 9.39 -17.57
N LEU A 131 8.53 9.98 -16.70
CA LEU A 131 9.21 11.25 -17.02
C LEU A 131 10.23 11.09 -18.15
N TRP A 132 10.73 9.88 -18.37
CA TRP A 132 11.71 9.57 -19.40
C TRP A 132 11.11 8.92 -20.64
N ASP A 133 9.78 8.93 -20.81
CA ASP A 133 9.10 8.54 -22.04
C ASP A 133 8.75 9.78 -22.89
N PRO A 134 9.12 9.83 -24.19
CA PRO A 134 9.98 8.89 -24.91
C PRO A 134 11.44 8.97 -24.45
N LEU A 135 12.12 7.82 -24.51
CA LEU A 135 13.50 7.62 -24.04
C LEU A 135 14.49 8.49 -24.81
N PRO A 136 15.11 9.50 -24.17
CA PRO A 136 16.03 10.41 -24.85
C PRO A 136 17.42 9.77 -24.97
N LEU A 137 17.66 8.98 -26.02
CA LEU A 137 18.97 8.38 -26.23
C LEU A 137 20.05 9.44 -26.54
N GLY A 138 21.28 9.16 -26.11
CA GLY A 138 22.43 10.05 -26.30
C GLY A 138 22.57 11.16 -25.26
N ILE A 139 21.70 11.23 -24.23
CA ILE A 139 21.88 12.15 -23.09
C ILE A 139 22.42 11.44 -21.85
N SER A 140 22.49 12.16 -20.73
CA SER A 140 22.93 11.57 -19.46
C SER A 140 22.13 12.11 -18.28
N PHE A 141 21.94 11.26 -17.27
CA PHE A 141 21.59 11.68 -15.92
C PHE A 141 22.83 11.61 -15.02
N TYR A 142 22.69 12.19 -13.83
CA TYR A 142 23.78 12.37 -12.88
C TYR A 142 23.28 12.14 -11.46
N ALA A 143 24.09 11.46 -10.66
CA ALA A 143 23.94 11.33 -9.21
C ALA A 143 25.24 11.77 -8.53
N LYS A 144 25.14 12.56 -7.46
CA LYS A 144 26.33 13.02 -6.72
C LYS A 144 26.77 11.96 -5.72
N ASP A 145 28.06 11.91 -5.42
CA ASP A 145 28.61 11.04 -4.36
C ASP A 145 27.91 11.27 -3.02
N ALA A 146 27.51 12.51 -2.70
CA ALA A 146 26.74 12.82 -1.50
C ALA A 146 25.36 12.13 -1.47
N GLN A 147 24.70 11.96 -2.62
CA GLN A 147 23.41 11.25 -2.69
C GLN A 147 23.61 9.75 -2.56
N LEU A 148 24.67 9.20 -3.14
CA LEU A 148 24.99 7.78 -2.97
C LEU A 148 25.39 7.47 -1.52
N ALA A 149 26.16 8.35 -0.89
CA ALA A 149 26.54 8.22 0.52
C ALA A 149 25.35 8.36 1.48
N ALA A 150 24.32 9.13 1.10
CA ALA A 150 23.13 9.35 1.92
C ALA A 150 22.24 8.10 2.08
N MET A 151 22.47 7.03 1.31
CA MET A 151 21.82 5.72 1.54
C MET A 151 22.08 5.18 2.95
N GLY A 152 23.26 5.50 3.52
CA GLY A 152 23.62 5.13 4.89
C GLY A 152 23.49 3.62 5.16
N ALA A 153 23.20 3.27 6.41
CA ALA A 153 23.02 1.87 6.82
C ALA A 153 21.69 1.25 6.34
N GLU A 154 20.76 2.08 5.85
CA GLU A 154 19.46 1.63 5.35
C GLU A 154 19.55 1.16 3.89
N GLY A 155 20.64 1.50 3.19
CA GLY A 155 20.85 1.14 1.79
C GLY A 155 19.84 1.80 0.84
N TRP A 156 19.23 2.92 1.24
CA TRP A 156 18.17 3.59 0.48
C TRP A 156 18.18 5.10 0.69
N HIS A 157 18.08 5.85 -0.40
CA HIS A 157 17.97 7.31 -0.35
C HIS A 157 17.15 7.84 -1.52
N ALA A 158 16.10 8.59 -1.23
CA ALA A 158 15.29 9.29 -2.23
C ALA A 158 15.56 10.79 -2.17
N TRP A 159 15.62 11.45 -3.33
CA TRP A 159 15.78 12.90 -3.38
C TRP A 159 15.11 13.50 -4.61
N GLU A 160 14.92 14.81 -4.55
CA GLU A 160 14.44 15.61 -5.66
C GLU A 160 15.58 16.31 -6.39
N LYS A 161 15.45 16.39 -7.71
CA LYS A 161 16.38 17.10 -8.57
C LYS A 161 15.65 18.01 -9.53
N ASP A 162 16.23 19.19 -9.74
CA ASP A 162 15.86 20.09 -10.82
C ASP A 162 15.89 19.41 -12.20
N ASN A 163 14.72 19.40 -12.84
CA ASN A 163 14.49 18.91 -14.17
C ASN A 163 14.30 20.12 -15.12
N ARG A 164 15.40 20.84 -15.41
CA ARG A 164 15.39 22.08 -16.21
C ARG A 164 15.47 21.84 -17.72
N ALA A 165 14.88 22.73 -18.52
CA ALA A 165 15.11 22.78 -19.96
C ALA A 165 16.62 22.82 -20.29
N GLY A 166 17.01 22.37 -21.48
CA GLY A 166 18.42 22.25 -21.87
C GLY A 166 18.63 22.49 -23.36
N SER A 167 19.87 22.36 -23.84
CA SER A 167 20.19 22.62 -25.25
C SER A 167 19.49 21.70 -26.25
N LYS A 168 18.94 20.57 -25.80
CA LYS A 168 18.18 19.60 -26.60
C LYS A 168 16.68 19.60 -26.30
N ARG A 169 16.17 20.50 -25.44
CA ARG A 169 14.78 20.46 -24.95
C ARG A 169 14.33 21.86 -24.49
N GLU A 170 13.18 22.31 -25.01
CA GLU A 170 12.64 23.66 -24.72
C GLU A 170 11.92 23.78 -23.37
N SER A 171 11.32 22.70 -22.86
CA SER A 171 10.52 22.69 -21.61
C SER A 171 11.09 21.73 -20.56
N ALA A 172 10.52 21.66 -19.36
CA ALA A 172 10.82 20.58 -18.40
C ALA A 172 10.18 19.23 -18.83
N ARG A 173 10.62 18.08 -18.28
CA ARG A 173 9.94 16.76 -18.49
C ARG A 173 8.71 16.65 -17.60
N SER A 174 8.82 17.20 -16.39
CA SER A 174 7.71 17.30 -15.44
C SER A 174 7.14 18.71 -15.47
N GLU A 175 5.84 18.82 -15.20
CA GLU A 175 5.16 20.11 -15.07
C GLU A 175 5.71 20.94 -13.89
N SER A 176 6.12 20.27 -12.82
CA SER A 176 6.74 20.90 -11.64
C SER A 176 8.19 21.36 -11.88
N GLY A 177 8.82 20.94 -12.98
CA GLY A 177 10.25 21.17 -13.21
C GLY A 177 11.16 20.35 -12.30
N LEU A 178 10.64 19.33 -11.63
CA LEU A 178 11.33 18.49 -10.65
C LEU A 178 11.25 17.00 -11.02
N GLU A 179 12.26 16.23 -10.64
CA GLU A 179 12.35 14.79 -10.85
C GLU A 179 12.75 14.10 -9.55
N SER A 180 12.02 13.05 -9.17
CA SER A 180 12.36 12.20 -8.03
C SER A 180 13.31 11.09 -8.48
N MET A 181 14.40 10.91 -7.75
CA MET A 181 15.38 9.84 -7.99
C MET A 181 15.57 9.04 -6.71
N VAL A 182 15.95 7.77 -6.85
CA VAL A 182 16.19 6.86 -5.72
C VAL A 182 17.52 6.15 -5.90
N ALA A 183 18.40 6.22 -4.92
CA ALA A 183 19.61 5.40 -4.86
C ALA A 183 19.36 4.26 -3.87
N PHE A 184 19.78 3.06 -4.24
CA PHE A 184 19.58 1.89 -3.40
C PHE A 184 20.64 0.81 -3.60
N GLU A 185 20.86 0.01 -2.55
CA GLU A 185 21.73 -1.17 -2.56
C GLU A 185 21.04 -2.40 -3.18
N PRO A 186 21.79 -3.43 -3.64
CA PRO A 186 21.23 -4.63 -4.25
C PRO A 186 20.16 -5.32 -3.40
N SER A 187 20.34 -5.34 -2.07
CA SER A 187 19.38 -5.91 -1.11
C SER A 187 18.01 -5.22 -1.11
N ARG A 188 17.91 -4.02 -1.67
CA ARG A 188 16.68 -3.20 -1.75
C ARG A 188 16.02 -3.23 -3.14
N PHE A 189 16.52 -4.07 -4.05
CA PHE A 189 16.07 -4.06 -5.45
C PHE A 189 14.56 -4.31 -5.63
N LEU A 190 14.01 -5.32 -4.94
CA LEU A 190 12.57 -5.59 -5.00
C LEU A 190 11.72 -4.53 -4.28
N ASP A 191 12.28 -3.76 -3.34
CA ASP A 191 11.58 -2.60 -2.77
C ASP A 191 11.41 -1.50 -3.82
N PHE A 192 12.45 -1.24 -4.62
CA PHE A 192 12.35 -0.30 -5.74
C PHE A 192 11.34 -0.77 -6.79
N ALA A 193 11.32 -2.08 -7.12
CA ALA A 193 10.33 -2.61 -8.04
C ALA A 193 8.87 -2.41 -7.54
N ARG A 194 8.65 -2.55 -6.23
CA ARG A 194 7.33 -2.30 -5.60
C ARG A 194 6.97 -0.82 -5.58
N LEU A 195 7.94 0.06 -5.33
CA LEU A 195 7.76 1.49 -5.44
C LEU A 195 7.26 1.85 -6.85
N GLU A 196 7.95 1.42 -7.91
CA GLU A 196 7.56 1.77 -9.28
C GLU A 196 6.18 1.22 -9.63
N ARG A 197 5.87 -0.02 -9.25
CA ARG A 197 4.53 -0.60 -9.45
C ARG A 197 3.46 0.28 -8.80
N ARG A 198 3.65 0.65 -7.53
CA ARG A 198 2.72 1.50 -6.78
C ARG A 198 2.59 2.89 -7.41
N SER A 199 3.69 3.46 -7.90
CA SER A 199 3.69 4.76 -8.56
C SER A 199 2.86 4.75 -9.83
N VAL A 200 2.98 3.69 -10.64
CA VAL A 200 2.17 3.51 -11.85
C VAL A 200 0.69 3.29 -11.49
N ASP A 201 0.40 2.35 -10.58
CA ASP A 201 -0.97 1.98 -10.21
C ASP A 201 -1.79 3.17 -9.66
N LEU A 202 -1.11 4.08 -8.95
CA LEU A 202 -1.74 5.27 -8.36
C LEU A 202 -1.62 6.53 -9.22
N GLY A 203 -0.90 6.47 -10.35
CA GLY A 203 -0.62 7.64 -11.18
C GLY A 203 0.07 8.78 -10.41
N LEU A 204 1.07 8.46 -9.59
CA LEU A 204 1.73 9.44 -8.73
C LEU A 204 2.52 10.45 -9.56
N ASP A 205 2.37 11.74 -9.23
CA ASP A 205 3.24 12.80 -9.74
C ASP A 205 4.59 12.81 -9.01
N THR A 206 5.53 13.67 -9.43
CA THR A 206 6.89 13.71 -8.85
C THR A 206 6.90 13.87 -7.33
N PRO A 207 6.18 14.85 -6.73
CA PRO A 207 6.19 15.00 -5.27
C PRO A 207 5.60 13.78 -4.54
N LEU A 208 4.49 13.22 -5.03
CA LEU A 208 3.87 12.04 -4.40
C LEU A 208 4.73 10.79 -4.56
N ARG A 209 5.43 10.63 -5.70
CA ARG A 209 6.41 9.55 -5.90
C ARG A 209 7.59 9.70 -4.95
N LEU A 210 8.08 10.91 -4.70
CA LEU A 210 9.13 11.18 -3.71
C LEU A 210 8.65 10.79 -2.30
N THR A 211 7.47 11.24 -1.87
CA THR A 211 6.90 10.86 -0.57
C THR A 211 6.71 9.35 -0.45
N ALA A 212 6.26 8.68 -1.51
CA ALA A 212 6.17 7.23 -1.53
C ALA A 212 7.55 6.57 -1.36
N ALA A 213 8.57 7.06 -2.06
CA ALA A 213 9.94 6.56 -1.98
C ALA A 213 10.57 6.78 -0.58
N GLU A 214 10.29 7.91 0.07
CA GLU A 214 10.70 8.15 1.47
C GLU A 214 10.05 7.15 2.43
N GLY A 215 8.82 6.70 2.13
CA GLY A 215 8.14 5.63 2.87
C GLY A 215 8.84 4.27 2.80
N PHE A 216 9.68 4.03 1.79
CA PHE A 216 10.52 2.84 1.67
C PHE A 216 11.89 2.99 2.34
N ARG A 217 12.18 4.10 3.02
CA ARG A 217 13.50 4.35 3.63
C ARG A 217 13.89 3.26 4.63
N ALA A 218 13.02 2.97 5.59
CA ALA A 218 13.18 1.81 6.43
C ALA A 218 13.06 0.56 5.55
N PRO A 219 14.02 -0.38 5.59
CA PRO A 219 13.88 -1.65 4.89
C PRO A 219 12.53 -2.25 5.22
N THR A 220 11.69 -2.39 4.22
CA THR A 220 10.59 -3.33 4.23
C THR A 220 11.21 -4.72 4.15
N GLY A 221 12.03 -5.09 5.13
CA GLY A 221 12.91 -6.26 5.04
C GLY A 221 12.06 -7.48 4.75
N ALA A 222 12.06 -7.99 3.51
CA ALA A 222 11.11 -9.00 3.06
C ALA A 222 9.69 -8.81 3.68
N GLY A 223 9.15 -7.60 3.57
CA GLY A 223 7.97 -7.19 4.33
C GLY A 223 8.26 -7.01 5.83
N ALA A 224 7.78 -5.92 6.41
CA ALA A 224 7.24 -6.06 7.76
C ALA A 224 5.99 -6.94 7.62
N THR A 225 6.20 -8.24 7.39
CA THR A 225 5.18 -9.28 7.43
C THR A 225 4.50 -9.06 8.76
N HIS A 226 3.23 -8.68 8.69
CA HIS A 226 2.39 -8.54 9.87
C HIS A 226 2.57 -9.80 10.71
N ILE A 227 2.55 -9.68 12.04
CA ILE A 227 2.83 -10.82 12.92
C ILE A 227 1.97 -12.05 12.58
N LEU A 228 0.74 -11.81 12.08
CA LEU A 228 -0.16 -12.84 11.57
C LEU A 228 0.32 -13.52 10.29
N GLU A 229 0.94 -12.79 9.35
CA GLU A 229 1.54 -13.37 8.15
C GLU A 229 2.65 -14.35 8.53
N LYS A 230 3.52 -13.97 9.49
CA LYS A 230 4.57 -14.86 10.02
C LYS A 230 3.99 -16.06 10.77
N GLN A 231 3.00 -15.83 11.63
CA GLN A 231 2.39 -16.88 12.44
C GLN A 231 1.60 -17.88 11.62
N PHE A 232 0.92 -17.44 10.56
CA PHE A 232 0.10 -18.30 9.72
C PHE A 232 0.86 -18.86 8.52
N GLY A 233 2.00 -18.27 8.15
CA GLY A 233 2.76 -18.66 6.95
C GLY A 233 1.96 -18.39 5.67
N LEU A 234 1.20 -17.30 5.66
CA LEU A 234 0.31 -16.90 4.57
C LEU A 234 0.51 -15.43 4.24
N SER A 235 0.36 -15.06 2.96
CA SER A 235 0.33 -13.67 2.52
C SER A 235 -0.92 -12.92 3.02
N PRO A 236 -0.93 -11.57 3.01
CA PRO A 236 -2.11 -10.79 3.40
C PRO A 236 -3.35 -11.17 2.59
N ASN A 237 -3.18 -11.39 1.28
CA ASN A 237 -4.27 -11.74 0.38
C ASN A 237 -4.85 -13.12 0.69
N GLU A 238 -4.02 -14.11 1.00
CA GLU A 238 -4.50 -15.43 1.40
C GLU A 238 -5.25 -15.39 2.74
N ILE A 239 -4.76 -14.59 3.70
CA ILE A 239 -5.45 -14.37 4.98
C ILE A 239 -6.83 -13.74 4.73
N LEU A 240 -6.90 -12.69 3.91
CA LEU A 240 -8.15 -12.02 3.57
C LEU A 240 -9.11 -12.94 2.81
N GLU A 241 -8.61 -13.81 1.94
CA GLU A 241 -9.43 -14.78 1.21
C GLU A 241 -9.96 -15.89 2.14
N ILE A 242 -9.15 -16.35 3.09
CA ILE A 242 -9.63 -17.28 4.13
C ILE A 242 -10.73 -16.62 4.98
N ILE A 243 -10.58 -15.33 5.30
CA ILE A 243 -11.60 -14.57 6.01
C ILE A 243 -12.86 -14.48 5.14
N SER A 244 -12.75 -14.06 3.88
CA SER A 244 -13.88 -13.82 2.96
C SER A 244 -14.71 -15.08 2.70
N THR A 245 -14.04 -16.24 2.59
CA THR A 245 -14.68 -17.53 2.31
C THR A 245 -15.29 -18.20 3.53
N ARG A 246 -15.00 -17.72 4.76
CA ARG A 246 -15.49 -18.32 6.01
C ARG A 246 -16.44 -17.36 6.73
N SER A 247 -17.75 -17.64 6.64
CA SER A 247 -18.81 -16.78 7.19
C SER A 247 -18.60 -16.35 8.65
N ARG A 248 -18.12 -17.24 9.53
CA ARG A 248 -17.84 -16.91 10.93
C ARG A 248 -16.70 -15.89 11.09
N LEU A 249 -15.67 -15.97 10.25
CA LEU A 249 -14.56 -15.00 10.27
C LEU A 249 -15.02 -13.66 9.73
N VAL A 250 -15.79 -13.64 8.64
CA VAL A 250 -16.39 -12.40 8.11
C VAL A 250 -17.20 -11.67 9.19
N VAL A 251 -18.06 -12.39 9.92
CA VAL A 251 -18.88 -11.77 10.98
C VAL A 251 -18.01 -11.21 12.11
N ALA A 252 -17.00 -11.95 12.57
CA ALA A 252 -16.08 -11.48 13.61
C ALA A 252 -15.29 -10.25 13.18
N VAL A 253 -14.72 -10.27 11.97
CA VAL A 253 -13.97 -9.14 11.40
C VAL A 253 -14.86 -7.93 11.21
N ARG A 254 -16.10 -8.09 10.73
CA ARG A 254 -17.07 -6.98 10.63
C ARG A 254 -17.37 -6.35 12.00
N GLY A 255 -17.44 -7.14 13.06
CA GLY A 255 -17.54 -6.64 14.45
C GLY A 255 -16.37 -5.73 14.79
N GLY A 256 -15.15 -6.28 14.72
CA GLY A 256 -13.93 -5.52 15.05
C GLY A 256 -13.68 -4.29 14.17
N VAL A 257 -14.08 -4.32 12.89
CA VAL A 257 -14.01 -3.16 11.99
C VAL A 257 -15.01 -2.08 12.41
N ALA A 258 -16.24 -2.46 12.79
CA ALA A 258 -17.22 -1.51 13.29
C ALA A 258 -16.76 -0.84 14.60
N GLU A 259 -16.19 -1.61 15.54
CA GLU A 259 -15.56 -1.08 16.75
C GLU A 259 -14.43 -0.10 16.42
N HIS A 260 -13.54 -0.43 15.47
CA HIS A 260 -12.45 0.44 15.06
C HIS A 260 -12.96 1.78 14.50
N HIS A 261 -13.99 1.76 13.67
CA HIS A 261 -14.60 2.97 13.14
C HIS A 261 -15.33 3.79 14.21
N LEU A 262 -16.00 3.12 15.15
CA LEU A 262 -16.64 3.79 16.28
C LEU A 262 -15.60 4.48 17.17
N GLU A 263 -14.52 3.79 17.52
CA GLU A 263 -13.44 4.35 18.34
C GLU A 263 -12.88 5.63 17.72
N ARG A 264 -12.60 5.61 16.42
CA ARG A 264 -12.14 6.79 15.68
C ARG A 264 -13.15 7.93 15.76
N GLN A 265 -14.44 7.65 15.54
CA GLN A 265 -15.50 8.66 15.65
C GLN A 265 -15.61 9.25 17.05
N LEU A 266 -15.48 8.42 18.10
CA LEU A 266 -15.51 8.87 19.49
C LEU A 266 -14.28 9.73 19.83
N ARG A 267 -13.08 9.33 19.38
CA ARG A 267 -11.84 10.10 19.59
C ARG A 267 -11.85 11.46 18.88
N ASP A 268 -12.48 11.52 17.70
CA ASP A 268 -12.62 12.74 16.91
C ASP A 268 -13.76 13.65 17.43
N ASN A 269 -14.57 13.20 18.39
CA ASN A 269 -15.69 13.97 18.93
C ASN A 269 -15.24 14.96 20.01
N ALA A 270 -15.43 16.26 19.74
CA ALA A 270 -15.05 17.35 20.65
C ALA A 270 -15.74 17.30 22.03
N ALA A 271 -16.91 16.67 22.17
CA ALA A 271 -17.62 16.52 23.44
C ALA A 271 -16.98 15.44 24.36
N ILE A 272 -16.10 14.60 23.82
CA ILE A 272 -15.46 13.50 24.53
C ILE A 272 -14.07 13.94 25.02
N ALA A 273 -13.78 13.63 26.28
CA ALA A 273 -12.51 13.93 26.94
C ALA A 273 -11.53 12.75 26.84
N ASP A 274 -12.05 11.52 26.98
CA ASP A 274 -11.24 10.30 26.94
C ASP A 274 -12.04 9.10 26.38
N VAL A 275 -11.33 8.17 25.73
CA VAL A 275 -11.86 6.94 25.13
C VAL A 275 -10.92 5.77 25.46
N GLY A 276 -11.43 4.81 26.21
CA GLY A 276 -10.76 3.56 26.56
C GLY A 276 -11.44 2.36 25.90
N ARG A 277 -10.64 1.52 25.23
CA ARG A 277 -11.11 0.23 24.70
C ARG A 277 -11.08 -0.84 25.79
N ARG A 278 -12.06 -1.73 25.77
CA ARG A 278 -12.14 -2.91 26.63
C ARG A 278 -11.93 -4.17 25.80
N ASP A 279 -10.75 -4.78 25.93
CA ASP A 279 -10.35 -5.97 25.14
C ASP A 279 -10.59 -7.31 25.86
N ARG A 280 -11.49 -7.36 26.85
CA ARG A 280 -11.80 -8.60 27.58
C ARG A 280 -13.07 -9.27 27.03
N ASP A 281 -12.97 -10.58 26.81
CA ASP A 281 -14.10 -11.37 26.31
C ASP A 281 -15.32 -11.27 27.23
N GLY A 282 -16.45 -10.87 26.67
CA GLY A 282 -17.71 -10.72 27.37
C GLY A 282 -17.90 -9.41 28.14
N GLU A 283 -16.94 -8.47 28.07
CA GLU A 283 -17.13 -7.09 28.52
C GLU A 283 -17.65 -6.21 27.38
N PRO A 284 -18.34 -5.08 27.68
CA PRO A 284 -18.70 -4.09 26.68
C PRO A 284 -17.48 -3.43 26.05
N ASP A 285 -17.60 -2.90 24.83
CA ASP A 285 -16.45 -2.56 23.97
C ASP A 285 -15.68 -1.29 24.40
N PHE A 286 -16.36 -0.27 24.94
CA PHE A 286 -15.72 1.02 25.26
C PHE A 286 -16.16 1.63 26.58
N ASP A 287 -15.22 2.30 27.24
CA ASP A 287 -15.46 3.33 28.25
C ASP A 287 -15.18 4.70 27.65
N ILE A 288 -16.10 5.65 27.81
CA ILE A 288 -15.85 7.05 27.46
C ILE A 288 -16.08 7.96 28.65
N THR A 289 -15.35 9.08 28.68
CA THR A 289 -15.63 10.19 29.60
C THR A 289 -15.94 11.43 28.78
N LEU A 290 -17.16 11.96 28.94
CA LEU A 290 -17.55 13.24 28.34
C LEU A 290 -16.82 14.39 29.03
N ARG A 291 -16.63 15.50 28.33
CA ARG A 291 -16.06 16.73 28.92
C ARG A 291 -16.90 17.32 30.05
N THR A 292 -18.17 16.95 30.13
CA THR A 292 -19.06 17.27 31.26
C THR A 292 -18.73 16.50 32.54
N GLY A 293 -17.84 15.49 32.47
CA GLY A 293 -17.49 14.59 33.56
C GLY A 293 -18.34 13.33 33.65
N LYS A 294 -19.36 13.16 32.80
CA LYS A 294 -20.17 11.94 32.73
C LYS A 294 -19.38 10.82 32.05
N SER A 295 -19.25 9.68 32.71
CA SER A 295 -18.69 8.47 32.11
C SER A 295 -19.81 7.56 31.59
N LEU A 296 -19.57 6.90 30.46
CA LEU A 296 -20.49 6.00 29.80
C LEU A 296 -19.76 4.74 29.33
N VAL A 297 -20.43 3.60 29.48
CA VAL A 297 -20.01 2.30 28.91
C VAL A 297 -20.82 2.03 27.64
N ILE A 298 -20.14 1.68 26.55
CA ILE A 298 -20.75 1.53 25.21
C ILE A 298 -20.55 0.10 24.69
N GLU A 299 -21.61 -0.48 24.17
CA GLU A 299 -21.61 -1.70 23.37
C GLU A 299 -21.82 -1.36 21.88
N CYS A 300 -20.94 -1.83 21.00
CA CYS A 300 -21.02 -1.69 19.55
C CYS A 300 -21.69 -2.93 18.93
N LYS A 301 -22.69 -2.71 18.08
CA LYS A 301 -23.35 -3.78 17.31
C LYS A 301 -23.53 -3.38 15.86
N ASN A 302 -23.31 -4.33 14.96
CA ASN A 302 -23.66 -4.15 13.56
C ASN A 302 -25.17 -4.28 13.37
N ALA A 303 -25.79 -3.29 12.74
CA ALA A 303 -27.16 -3.41 12.27
C ALA A 303 -27.23 -4.43 11.12
N SER A 304 -28.38 -5.07 11.00
CA SER A 304 -28.67 -5.98 9.90
C SER A 304 -28.74 -5.21 8.56
N PRO A 305 -28.31 -5.82 7.44
CA PRO A 305 -28.50 -5.24 6.11
C PRO A 305 -29.97 -5.06 5.73
N ASP A 306 -30.83 -5.99 6.19
CA ASP A 306 -32.27 -5.92 5.96
C ASP A 306 -32.92 -4.87 6.88
N ARG A 307 -33.83 -4.09 6.32
CA ARG A 307 -34.64 -3.09 7.03
C ARG A 307 -36.03 -3.64 7.38
N TYR A 308 -36.72 -2.99 8.29
CA TYR A 308 -38.15 -3.18 8.46
C TYR A 308 -38.91 -2.62 7.24
N ALA A 309 -40.18 -3.01 7.08
CA ALA A 309 -41.00 -2.58 5.95
C ALA A 309 -41.21 -1.06 5.87
N ASN A 310 -41.11 -0.36 7.00
CA ASN A 310 -41.18 1.09 7.11
C ASN A 310 -39.83 1.80 6.81
N GLY A 311 -38.76 1.05 6.54
CA GLY A 311 -37.43 1.58 6.21
C GLY A 311 -36.45 1.68 7.38
N ASP A 312 -36.91 1.44 8.60
CA ASP A 312 -36.11 1.51 9.82
C ASP A 312 -35.10 0.35 9.91
N PHE A 313 -34.01 0.57 10.63
CA PHE A 313 -32.97 -0.45 10.78
C PHE A 313 -33.26 -1.37 11.96
N LYS A 314 -32.66 -2.56 11.93
CA LYS A 314 -32.75 -3.55 13.02
C LYS A 314 -31.34 -3.91 13.48
N VAL A 315 -31.14 -3.91 14.79
CA VAL A 315 -29.86 -4.30 15.39
C VAL A 315 -30.08 -5.43 16.38
N GLU A 316 -29.24 -6.46 16.30
CA GLU A 316 -29.28 -7.59 17.21
C GLU A 316 -28.37 -7.31 18.41
N VAL A 317 -28.95 -7.20 19.60
CA VAL A 317 -28.29 -6.89 20.87
C VAL A 317 -28.38 -8.11 21.79
N GLN A 318 -27.66 -9.18 21.42
CA GLN A 318 -27.47 -10.36 22.26
C GLN A 318 -26.05 -10.92 22.11
N LYS A 319 -25.63 -11.72 23.09
CA LYS A 319 -24.36 -12.44 23.05
C LYS A 319 -24.45 -13.62 22.08
N THR A 320 -23.30 -14.01 21.52
CA THR A 320 -23.21 -15.12 20.55
C THR A 320 -23.42 -16.50 21.18
N ARG A 321 -23.22 -16.62 22.51
CA ARG A 321 -23.32 -17.88 23.26
C ARG A 321 -24.08 -17.70 24.56
N ALA A 322 -24.76 -18.77 24.99
CA ALA A 322 -25.32 -18.91 26.33
C ALA A 322 -24.39 -19.79 27.17
N SER A 323 -24.31 -19.50 28.46
CA SER A 323 -23.73 -20.38 29.47
C SER A 323 -24.49 -21.69 29.56
N LYS A 324 -23.76 -22.80 29.79
CA LYS A 324 -24.36 -24.13 29.90
C LYS A 324 -25.36 -24.16 31.06
N GLY A 325 -26.62 -24.47 30.76
CA GLY A 325 -27.70 -24.53 31.76
C GLY A 325 -28.37 -23.19 32.09
N ASP A 326 -27.95 -22.09 31.47
CA ASP A 326 -28.58 -20.76 31.63
C ASP A 326 -28.82 -20.11 30.26
N PRO A 327 -29.98 -20.36 29.62
CA PRO A 327 -30.34 -19.71 28.36
C PRO A 327 -30.43 -18.18 28.43
N ALA A 328 -30.74 -17.62 29.61
CA ALA A 328 -30.93 -16.18 29.79
C ALA A 328 -29.60 -15.41 29.70
N SER A 329 -28.48 -16.06 30.02
CA SER A 329 -27.14 -15.49 29.91
C SER A 329 -26.75 -15.00 28.50
N ARG A 330 -27.48 -15.44 27.46
CA ARG A 330 -27.31 -14.95 26.09
C ARG A 330 -27.75 -13.49 25.94
N TYR A 331 -28.65 -13.02 26.79
CA TYR A 331 -29.19 -11.66 26.70
C TYR A 331 -28.46 -10.75 27.68
N TYR A 332 -28.11 -9.54 27.21
CA TYR A 332 -27.45 -8.54 28.04
C TYR A 332 -28.37 -8.06 29.15
N LYS A 333 -27.80 -7.82 30.34
CA LYS A 333 -28.52 -7.10 31.39
C LYS A 333 -28.67 -5.64 31.01
N VAL A 334 -29.74 -5.04 31.50
CA VAL A 334 -30.03 -3.61 31.29
C VAL A 334 -29.00 -2.69 31.96
N THR A 335 -28.18 -3.23 32.85
CA THR A 335 -27.14 -2.53 33.61
C THR A 335 -25.72 -2.90 33.15
N GLU A 336 -25.58 -3.66 32.06
CA GLU A 336 -24.26 -4.17 31.63
C GLU A 336 -23.44 -3.11 30.92
N PHE A 337 -24.10 -2.18 30.24
CA PHE A 337 -23.54 -1.00 29.59
C PHE A 337 -24.62 0.10 29.53
N ASP A 338 -24.21 1.35 29.36
CA ASP A 338 -25.10 2.51 29.39
C ASP A 338 -25.73 2.81 28.02
N VAL A 339 -25.00 2.53 26.93
CA VAL A 339 -25.38 2.89 25.56
C VAL A 339 -25.11 1.73 24.60
N VAL A 340 -26.02 1.53 23.64
CA VAL A 340 -25.76 0.73 22.43
C VAL A 340 -25.44 1.66 21.27
N ALA A 341 -24.34 1.40 20.57
CA ALA A 341 -24.00 2.01 19.29
C ALA A 341 -24.30 1.03 18.14
N ALA A 342 -25.30 1.34 17.33
CA ALA A 342 -25.66 0.57 16.14
C ALA A 342 -24.91 1.09 14.91
N CYS A 343 -24.00 0.29 14.36
CA CYS A 343 -23.29 0.55 13.11
C CYS A 343 -24.20 0.24 11.91
N LEU A 344 -24.48 1.24 11.07
CA LEU A 344 -25.41 1.14 9.95
C LEU A 344 -24.75 0.70 8.63
N PHE A 345 -23.44 0.48 8.61
CA PHE A 345 -22.66 0.20 7.40
C PHE A 345 -23.25 -0.91 6.53
N SER A 346 -23.72 -2.01 7.13
CA SER A 346 -24.29 -3.14 6.37
C SER A 346 -25.55 -2.77 5.58
N ALA A 347 -26.28 -1.72 5.97
CA ALA A 347 -27.53 -1.29 5.36
C ALA A 347 -27.42 0.02 4.56
N THR A 348 -26.32 0.77 4.71
CA THR A 348 -26.12 2.08 4.06
C THR A 348 -24.84 2.16 3.21
N GLY A 349 -23.84 1.30 3.46
CA GLY A 349 -22.50 1.42 2.89
C GLY A 349 -21.65 2.54 3.52
N ALA A 350 -22.16 3.23 4.54
CA ALA A 350 -21.47 4.31 5.24
C ALA A 350 -21.20 3.95 6.70
N TRP A 351 -20.04 4.35 7.23
CA TRP A 351 -19.65 4.15 8.63
C TRP A 351 -20.38 5.12 9.56
N GLU A 352 -21.71 4.98 9.61
CA GLU A 352 -22.60 5.77 10.44
C GLU A 352 -23.06 4.98 11.66
N PHE A 353 -23.17 5.68 12.78
CA PHE A 353 -23.59 5.11 14.05
C PHE A 353 -24.81 5.83 14.60
N ARG A 354 -25.71 5.04 15.20
CA ARG A 354 -26.88 5.51 15.94
C ARG A 354 -26.78 5.02 17.38
N PHE A 355 -27.13 5.86 18.34
CA PHE A 355 -26.95 5.58 19.76
C PHE A 355 -28.27 5.56 20.50
N ALA A 356 -28.44 4.63 21.44
CA ALA A 356 -29.58 4.60 22.35
C ALA A 356 -29.16 4.21 23.76
N ARG A 357 -29.83 4.81 24.75
CA ARG A 357 -29.65 4.47 26.16
C ARG A 357 -30.19 3.07 26.43
N THR A 358 -29.39 2.21 27.03
CA THR A 358 -29.78 0.83 27.36
C THR A 358 -31.03 0.75 28.22
N ALA A 359 -31.22 1.74 29.10
CA ALA A 359 -32.39 1.83 29.98
C ALA A 359 -33.71 1.93 29.20
N ASP A 360 -33.71 2.53 28.01
CA ASP A 360 -34.91 2.82 27.22
C ASP A 360 -35.22 1.74 26.17
N LEU A 361 -34.31 0.77 26.01
CA LEU A 361 -34.46 -0.32 25.06
C LEU A 361 -35.48 -1.38 25.52
N PRO A 362 -36.34 -1.88 24.61
CA PRO A 362 -37.23 -3.02 24.83
C PRO A 362 -36.59 -4.19 25.60
N ARG A 363 -37.34 -4.71 26.58
CA ARG A 363 -36.93 -5.83 27.43
C ARG A 363 -37.35 -7.19 26.86
N HIS A 364 -36.63 -8.24 27.25
CA HIS A 364 -36.99 -9.59 26.87
C HIS A 364 -38.31 -10.02 27.56
N PRO A 365 -39.31 -10.57 26.83
CA PRO A 365 -40.61 -10.91 27.40
C PRO A 365 -40.55 -11.89 28.58
N SER A 366 -39.63 -12.86 28.53
CA SER A 366 -39.43 -13.88 29.58
C SER A 366 -38.34 -13.53 30.60
N TYR A 367 -37.52 -12.50 30.36
CA TYR A 367 -36.39 -12.13 31.21
C TYR A 367 -36.38 -10.60 31.37
N PRO A 368 -37.22 -10.03 32.25
CA PRO A 368 -37.46 -8.58 32.31
C PRO A 368 -36.23 -7.74 32.68
N ASP A 369 -35.23 -8.35 33.32
CA ASP A 369 -33.93 -7.74 33.64
C ASP A 369 -32.96 -7.73 32.45
N ARG A 370 -33.40 -8.22 31.28
CA ARG A 370 -32.60 -8.36 30.05
C ARG A 370 -33.18 -7.60 28.88
N LEU A 371 -32.32 -7.24 27.95
CA LEU A 371 -32.71 -6.65 26.67
C LEU A 371 -33.36 -7.69 25.76
N ALA A 372 -34.36 -7.25 24.98
CA ALA A 372 -34.83 -8.02 23.84
C ALA A 372 -33.67 -8.19 22.83
N PRO A 373 -33.56 -9.34 22.15
CA PRO A 373 -32.45 -9.58 21.24
C PRO A 373 -32.50 -8.67 20.01
N MET A 374 -33.68 -8.32 19.52
CA MET A 374 -33.83 -7.42 18.39
C MET A 374 -34.31 -6.06 18.87
N GLN A 375 -33.58 -5.02 18.47
CA GLN A 375 -33.91 -3.62 18.75
C GLN A 375 -34.25 -2.88 17.46
N HIS A 376 -35.24 -2.02 17.54
CA HIS A 376 -35.69 -1.18 16.44
C HIS A 376 -34.90 0.13 16.47
N VAL A 377 -34.11 0.40 15.42
CA VAL A 377 -33.33 1.64 15.30
C VAL A 377 -34.20 2.67 14.58
N ASP A 378 -34.98 3.38 15.38
CA ASP A 378 -35.95 4.40 14.97
C ASP A 378 -35.45 5.82 15.31
N GLU A 379 -36.35 6.80 15.24
CA GLU A 379 -36.09 8.22 15.55
C GLU A 379 -35.61 8.49 16.99
N LYS A 380 -35.76 7.54 17.92
CA LYS A 380 -35.27 7.69 19.29
C LYS A 380 -33.78 7.42 19.40
N TRP A 381 -33.18 6.82 18.38
CA TRP A 381 -31.73 6.63 18.33
C TRP A 381 -31.05 7.88 17.77
N VAL A 382 -30.22 8.50 18.58
CA VAL A 382 -29.56 9.78 18.27
C VAL A 382 -28.30 9.56 17.42
N GLY A 383 -27.86 10.60 16.70
CA GLY A 383 -26.67 10.54 15.85
C GLY A 383 -25.34 10.76 16.57
N ARG A 384 -25.39 11.17 17.84
CA ARG A 384 -24.22 11.49 18.66
C ARG A 384 -24.40 10.92 20.06
N VAL A 385 -23.30 10.45 20.67
CA VAL A 385 -23.36 9.75 21.96
C VAL A 385 -23.65 10.68 23.14
N GLU A 386 -23.26 11.95 23.04
CA GLU A 386 -23.51 12.96 24.07
C GLU A 386 -24.99 13.36 24.19
N ASP A 387 -25.80 13.03 23.17
CA ASP A 387 -27.24 13.31 23.14
C ASP A 387 -28.07 12.20 23.83
N VAL A 388 -27.41 11.20 24.43
CA VAL A 388 -28.02 10.00 25.06
C VAL A 388 -28.34 10.15 26.55
#